data_AF-A0A8X6PD61-F1
#
_entry.id   AF-A0A8X6PD61-F1
#
_cell.length_a   1.000
_cell.length_b   1.000
_cell.length_c   1.000
_cell.angle_alpha   90.00
_cell.angle_beta   90.00
_cell.angle_gamma   90.00
#
_symmetry.space_group_name_H-M   'P 1'
#
loop_
_entity.id
_entity.type
_entity.pdbx_description
1 polymer ?
#
loop_
_entity_poly.entity_id
_entity_poly.type
_entity_poly.pdbx_seq_one_letter_code
_entity_poly.pdbx_strand_id
1 'polypeptide(L)'
;MNEACSDEEAVSGADRKVMKCWIIGAFMFAAVWSFGAACDESGRETFSNFLKELTIGEYPNYPIPQDVGMKIDCTFPKEGSVYDYKFLIRGKGQWYSWKDSITPLTATNINIREIIVPTVDTVRYSYLMDLCIRHHRPILFVGPTGTGKTAYVQDKMMKYLDKEVFVPSFIAFSTQTSASQAQDIIMSKLEKRRKGIFGPPFGKRCVIFIDDLNMPAVEIYGAQPPIELLRQFFDHGMW
;
A
#
# COMPACT_ATOMS: atom_id res chain seq x y z
N MET A 1 -12.79 -6.52 -0.45
CA MET A 1 -12.91 -5.05 -0.55
C MET A 1 -13.66 -4.70 -1.83
N ASN A 2 -14.85 -5.28 -2.01
CA ASN A 2 -15.73 -4.90 -3.11
C ASN A 2 -16.13 -3.42 -2.91
N GLU A 3 -16.36 -2.96 -1.68
CA GLU A 3 -17.07 -1.72 -1.36
C GLU A 3 -16.53 -0.37 -1.88
N ALA A 4 -15.24 -0.23 -2.25
CA ALA A 4 -14.75 1.09 -2.70
C ALA A 4 -15.27 1.46 -4.10
N CYS A 5 -15.56 0.47 -4.96
CA CYS A 5 -16.16 0.66 -6.29
C CYS A 5 -17.21 -0.40 -6.65
N SER A 6 -17.55 -1.36 -5.78
CA SER A 6 -18.53 -2.42 -6.11
C SER A 6 -19.97 -1.99 -6.00
N ASP A 7 -20.26 -0.87 -5.35
CA ASP A 7 -21.62 -0.34 -5.31
C ASP A 7 -21.87 0.40 -6.64
N GLU A 8 -21.86 -0.36 -7.75
CA GLU A 8 -22.21 0.14 -9.08
C GLU A 8 -23.61 0.77 -9.05
N GLU A 9 -24.51 0.26 -8.21
CA GLU A 9 -25.81 0.86 -7.92
C GLU A 9 -25.69 2.25 -7.27
N ALA A 10 -24.81 2.44 -6.29
CA ALA A 10 -24.61 3.74 -5.65
C ALA A 10 -24.00 4.77 -6.62
N VAL A 11 -23.13 4.36 -7.53
CA VAL A 11 -22.53 5.24 -8.55
C VAL A 11 -23.56 5.64 -9.62
N SER A 12 -24.43 4.71 -10.03
CA SER A 12 -25.40 4.92 -11.12
C SER A 12 -26.52 5.93 -10.81
N GLY A 13 -26.78 6.21 -9.52
CA GLY A 13 -27.82 7.14 -9.06
C GLY A 13 -27.32 8.28 -8.16
N ALA A 14 -26.00 8.43 -7.98
CA ALA A 14 -25.45 9.45 -7.08
C ALA A 14 -25.67 10.87 -7.63
N ASP A 15 -26.17 11.76 -6.77
CA ASP A 15 -26.19 13.20 -7.03
C ASP A 15 -24.76 13.70 -7.32
N ARG A 16 -24.62 14.63 -8.27
CA ARG A 16 -23.36 15.32 -8.61
C ARG A 16 -22.64 15.85 -7.37
N LYS A 17 -23.40 16.30 -6.35
CA LYS A 17 -22.82 16.76 -5.09
C LYS A 17 -22.12 15.63 -4.31
N VAL A 18 -22.69 14.44 -4.32
CA VAL A 18 -22.14 13.25 -3.66
C VAL A 18 -20.88 12.78 -4.38
N MET A 19 -20.92 12.70 -5.71
CA MET A 19 -19.73 12.36 -6.52
C MET A 19 -18.57 13.32 -6.27
N LYS A 20 -18.86 14.63 -6.15
CA LYS A 20 -17.83 15.64 -5.82
C LYS A 20 -17.15 15.32 -4.48
N CYS A 21 -17.92 14.93 -3.46
CA CYS A 21 -17.36 14.55 -2.16
C CYS A 21 -16.51 13.29 -2.24
N TRP A 22 -16.92 12.29 -3.03
CA TRP A 22 -16.14 11.07 -3.23
C TRP A 22 -14.81 11.33 -3.90
N ILE A 23 -14.79 12.13 -4.96
CA ILE A 23 -13.56 12.49 -5.68
C ILE A 23 -12.60 13.26 -4.76
N ILE A 24 -13.09 14.27 -4.04
CA ILE A 24 -12.28 15.06 -3.12
C ILE A 24 -11.75 14.16 -1.98
N GLY A 25 -12.61 13.35 -1.37
CA GLY A 25 -12.24 12.43 -0.31
C GLY A 25 -11.18 11.41 -0.73
N ALA A 26 -11.37 10.79 -1.90
CA ALA A 26 -10.41 9.85 -2.47
C ALA A 26 -9.07 10.54 -2.80
N PHE A 27 -9.11 11.76 -3.35
CA PHE A 27 -7.92 12.56 -3.60
C PHE A 27 -7.17 12.90 -2.31
N MET A 28 -7.87 13.33 -1.26
CA MET A 28 -7.26 13.61 0.04
C MET A 28 -6.63 12.35 0.65
N PHE A 29 -7.32 11.21 0.59
CA PHE A 29 -6.76 9.93 1.04
C PHE A 29 -5.51 9.54 0.24
N ALA A 30 -5.54 9.70 -1.08
CA ALA A 30 -4.39 9.45 -1.93
C ALA A 30 -3.22 10.39 -1.59
N ALA A 31 -3.47 11.67 -1.33
CA ALA A 31 -2.45 12.66 -0.95
C ALA A 31 -1.75 12.29 0.37
N VAL A 32 -2.48 11.78 1.36
CA VAL A 32 -1.92 11.27 2.62
C VAL A 32 -0.97 10.10 2.36
N TRP A 33 -1.37 9.15 1.51
CA TRP A 33 -0.58 7.93 1.24
C TRP A 33 0.39 8.05 0.06
N SER A 34 0.52 9.23 -0.54
CA SER A 34 1.53 9.55 -1.54
C SER A 34 2.59 10.50 -0.98
N PHE A 35 2.22 11.76 -0.77
CA PHE A 35 3.13 12.80 -0.28
C PHE A 35 3.46 12.61 1.20
N GLY A 36 2.42 12.33 2.00
CA GLY A 36 2.57 12.12 3.44
C GLY A 36 3.26 10.80 3.83
N ALA A 37 3.23 9.80 2.96
CA ALA A 37 3.78 8.48 3.25
C ALA A 37 5.30 8.49 3.47
N ALA A 38 6.00 9.39 2.77
CA ALA A 38 7.47 9.55 2.84
C ALA A 38 7.94 10.37 4.04
N CYS A 39 7.03 11.01 4.78
CA CYS A 39 7.37 11.79 5.96
C CYS A 39 7.80 10.88 7.13
N ASP A 40 8.77 11.37 7.90
CA ASP A 40 9.10 10.84 9.23
C ASP A 40 7.99 11.15 10.24
N GLU A 41 8.14 10.73 11.49
CA GLU A 41 7.10 10.89 12.52
C GLU A 41 6.73 12.37 12.75
N SER A 42 7.75 13.25 12.83
CA SER A 42 7.55 14.69 13.01
C SER A 42 6.92 15.35 11.77
N GLY A 43 7.36 14.95 10.58
CA GLY A 43 6.81 15.41 9.30
C GLY A 43 5.37 14.95 9.11
N ARG A 44 4.99 13.75 9.58
CA ARG A 44 3.61 13.25 9.51
C ARG A 44 2.66 14.12 10.34
N GLU A 45 3.07 14.52 11.54
CA GLU A 45 2.28 15.44 12.36
C GLU A 45 2.10 16.79 11.65
N THR A 46 3.20 17.36 11.15
CA THR A 46 3.20 18.64 10.43
C THR A 46 2.31 18.57 9.18
N PHE A 47 2.46 17.53 8.37
CA PHE A 47 1.68 17.30 7.16
C PHE A 47 0.19 17.07 7.48
N SER A 48 -0.11 16.35 8.56
CA SER A 48 -1.49 16.16 9.03
C SER A 48 -2.16 17.49 9.35
N ASN A 49 -1.50 18.35 10.13
CA ASN A 49 -2.03 19.66 10.50
C ASN A 49 -2.21 20.55 9.27
N PHE A 50 -1.19 20.61 8.41
CA PHE A 50 -1.24 21.31 7.13
C PHE A 50 -2.46 20.90 6.29
N LEU A 51 -2.65 19.59 6.07
CA LEU A 51 -3.73 19.10 5.23
C LEU A 51 -5.11 19.35 5.85
N LYS A 52 -5.23 19.25 7.19
CA LYS A 52 -6.47 19.60 7.90
C LYS A 52 -6.81 21.08 7.72
N GLU A 53 -5.87 21.98 7.97
CA GLU A 53 -6.04 23.43 7.81
C GLU A 53 -6.36 23.82 6.36
N LEU A 54 -5.67 23.21 5.39
CA LEU A 54 -5.90 23.46 3.97
C LEU A 54 -7.32 23.07 3.55
N THR A 55 -7.83 21.94 4.05
CA THR A 55 -9.14 21.39 3.64
C THR A 55 -10.33 22.11 4.26
N ILE A 56 -10.14 22.80 5.39
CA ILE A 56 -11.14 23.70 5.99
C ILE A 56 -10.97 25.16 5.52
N GLY A 57 -9.93 25.47 4.74
CA GLY A 57 -9.67 26.80 4.21
C GLY A 57 -9.05 27.77 5.21
N GLU A 58 -8.44 27.26 6.28
CA GLU A 58 -7.80 28.04 7.34
C GLU A 58 -6.27 28.16 7.13
N TYR A 59 -5.70 27.50 6.12
CA TYR A 59 -4.27 27.59 5.84
C TYR A 59 -3.89 28.96 5.23
N PRO A 60 -2.91 29.69 5.79
CA PRO A 60 -2.57 31.05 5.35
C PRO A 60 -2.19 31.13 3.87
N ASN A 61 -2.76 32.11 3.16
CA ASN A 61 -2.53 32.38 1.72
C ASN A 61 -3.04 31.31 0.74
N TYR A 62 -3.69 30.24 1.21
CA TYR A 62 -4.22 29.18 0.35
C TYR A 62 -5.69 28.86 0.72
N PRO A 63 -6.64 29.76 0.39
CA PRO A 63 -8.06 29.49 0.58
C PRO A 63 -8.55 28.37 -0.35
N ILE A 64 -9.72 27.82 -0.04
CA ILE A 64 -10.36 26.80 -0.89
C ILE A 64 -10.60 27.40 -2.30
N PRO A 65 -10.11 26.76 -3.38
CA PRO A 65 -10.30 27.24 -4.73
C PRO A 65 -11.79 27.34 -5.11
N GLN A 66 -12.17 28.38 -5.85
CA GLN A 66 -13.56 28.64 -6.24
C GLN A 66 -14.20 27.45 -6.98
N ASP A 67 -13.42 26.72 -7.79
CA ASP A 67 -13.88 25.52 -8.52
C ASP A 67 -14.23 24.35 -7.58
N VAL A 68 -13.57 24.27 -6.43
CA VAL A 68 -13.90 23.30 -5.37
C VAL A 68 -15.17 23.74 -4.61
N GLY A 69 -15.47 25.03 -4.60
CA GLY A 69 -16.68 25.62 -4.03
C GLY A 69 -16.42 26.32 -2.70
N MET A 70 -17.48 26.72 -2.01
CA MET A 70 -17.36 27.52 -0.77
C MET A 70 -16.80 26.73 0.42
N LYS A 71 -16.97 25.40 0.43
CA LYS A 71 -16.50 24.51 1.49
C LYS A 71 -16.32 23.09 0.97
N ILE A 72 -15.47 22.32 1.64
CA ILE A 72 -15.37 20.88 1.47
C ILE A 72 -16.29 20.22 2.49
N ASP A 73 -17.29 19.47 2.04
CA ASP A 73 -18.26 18.82 2.94
C ASP A 73 -17.67 17.55 3.63
N CYS A 74 -16.63 16.94 3.06
CA CYS A 74 -16.05 15.66 3.49
C CYS A 74 -14.65 15.81 4.12
N THR A 75 -14.46 16.78 5.00
CA THR A 75 -13.17 17.02 5.66
C THR A 75 -12.77 15.91 6.63
N PHE A 76 -11.49 15.88 6.99
CA PHE A 76 -10.98 14.95 8.00
C PHE A 76 -11.66 15.15 9.37
N PRO A 77 -11.73 14.10 10.20
CA PRO A 77 -12.11 14.24 11.59
C PRO A 77 -11.20 15.22 12.35
N LYS A 78 -11.78 15.96 13.30
CA LYS A 78 -11.05 16.95 14.09
C LYS A 78 -9.99 16.29 14.98
N GLU A 79 -10.36 15.20 15.61
CA GLU A 79 -9.46 14.40 16.46
C GLU A 79 -8.48 13.57 15.64
N GLY A 80 -7.38 13.15 16.27
CA GLY A 80 -6.38 12.26 15.68
C GLY A 80 -5.59 12.86 14.51
N SER A 81 -4.78 12.04 13.87
CA SER A 81 -4.04 12.40 12.67
C SER A 81 -4.79 12.00 11.40
N VAL A 82 -4.51 12.65 10.26
CA VAL A 82 -5.06 12.22 8.96
C VAL A 82 -4.70 10.76 8.62
N TYR A 83 -3.59 10.24 9.15
CA TYR A 83 -3.16 8.84 8.98
C TYR A 83 -4.00 7.84 9.79
N ASP A 84 -4.82 8.30 10.74
CA ASP A 84 -5.66 7.45 11.59
C ASP A 84 -6.96 7.02 10.92
N TYR A 85 -7.22 7.51 9.71
CA TYR A 85 -8.47 7.29 9.00
C TYR A 85 -8.27 6.69 7.62
N LYS A 86 -9.27 5.91 7.19
CA LYS A 86 -9.47 5.47 5.81
C LYS A 86 -10.69 6.16 5.22
N PHE A 87 -10.64 6.48 3.94
CA PHE A 87 -11.79 7.04 3.24
C PHE A 87 -12.65 5.92 2.65
N LEU A 88 -13.96 5.97 2.90
CA LEU A 88 -14.94 5.04 2.36
C LEU A 88 -15.93 5.79 1.46
N ILE A 89 -16.11 5.28 0.25
CA ILE A 89 -17.11 5.74 -0.71
C ILE A 89 -18.46 5.13 -0.31
N ARG A 90 -19.04 5.65 0.78
CA ARG A 90 -20.35 5.22 1.31
C ARG A 90 -21.20 6.44 1.63
N GLY A 91 -22.45 6.45 1.15
CA GLY A 91 -23.33 7.61 1.30
C GLY A 91 -22.67 8.88 0.72
N LYS A 92 -22.44 9.91 1.54
CA LYS A 92 -21.76 11.16 1.13
C LYS A 92 -20.23 11.10 1.16
N GLY A 93 -19.64 9.93 1.43
CA GLY A 93 -18.21 9.78 1.73
C GLY A 93 -17.96 9.91 3.23
N GLN A 94 -17.20 8.97 3.80
CA GLN A 94 -16.98 8.90 5.25
C GLN A 94 -15.53 8.56 5.58
N TRP A 95 -15.01 9.20 6.64
CA TRP A 95 -13.72 8.87 7.24
C TRP A 95 -13.94 7.86 8.37
N TYR A 96 -13.32 6.70 8.25
CA TYR A 96 -13.45 5.62 9.22
C TYR A 96 -12.13 5.39 9.94
N SER A 97 -12.15 5.30 11.26
CA SER A 97 -10.93 5.09 12.05
C SER A 97 -10.35 3.70 11.80
N TRP A 98 -9.03 3.61 11.66
CA TRP A 98 -8.36 2.31 11.59
C TRP A 98 -8.54 1.51 12.89
N LYS A 99 -8.70 2.19 14.04
CA LYS A 99 -8.96 1.53 15.34
C LYS A 99 -10.24 0.70 15.30
N ASP A 100 -11.27 1.23 14.66
CA ASP A 100 -12.58 0.57 14.52
C ASP A 100 -12.56 -0.56 13.47
N SER A 101 -11.42 -0.75 12.78
CA SER A 101 -11.20 -1.85 11.84
C SER A 101 -10.42 -3.01 12.46
N ILE A 102 -10.02 -2.92 13.73
CA ILE A 102 -9.30 -3.98 14.43
C ILE A 102 -10.30 -5.06 14.83
N THR A 103 -10.10 -6.27 14.33
CA THR A 103 -10.83 -7.45 14.78
C THR A 103 -10.02 -8.16 15.87
N PRO A 104 -10.52 -8.27 17.11
CA PRO A 104 -9.83 -8.99 18.17
C PRO A 104 -9.61 -10.45 17.79
N LEU A 105 -8.43 -10.97 18.11
CA LEU A 105 -8.14 -12.39 17.94
C LEU A 105 -9.01 -13.20 18.90
N THR A 106 -9.88 -14.04 18.33
CA THR A 106 -10.61 -15.07 19.07
C THR A 106 -9.87 -16.39 18.86
N ALA A 107 -8.90 -16.69 19.71
CA ALA A 107 -8.05 -17.86 19.51
C ALA A 107 -7.66 -18.53 20.83
N THR A 108 -8.35 -19.64 21.14
CA THR A 108 -7.98 -20.57 22.22
C THR A 108 -7.00 -21.65 21.79
N ASN A 109 -6.70 -21.80 20.48
CA ASN A 109 -5.92 -22.92 19.91
C ASN A 109 -4.92 -22.52 18.80
N ILE A 110 -4.34 -21.32 18.84
CA ILE A 110 -3.29 -20.92 17.88
C ILE A 110 -1.92 -21.00 18.56
N ASN A 111 -0.91 -21.52 17.84
CA ASN A 111 0.48 -21.47 18.27
C ASN A 111 0.89 -20.02 18.53
N ILE A 112 1.17 -19.67 19.79
CA ILE A 112 1.49 -18.31 20.23
C ILE A 112 2.60 -17.67 19.38
N ARG A 113 3.54 -18.48 18.88
CA ARG A 113 4.67 -18.00 18.06
C ARG A 113 4.28 -17.51 16.66
N GLU A 114 3.09 -17.87 16.18
CA GLU A 114 2.60 -17.55 14.83
C GLU A 114 1.47 -16.49 14.85
N ILE A 115 1.11 -16.00 16.03
CA ILE A 115 0.05 -15.01 16.20
C ILE A 115 0.61 -13.62 15.90
N ILE A 116 0.12 -13.00 14.83
CA ILE A 116 0.26 -11.56 14.62
C ILE A 116 -0.92 -10.89 15.30
N VAL A 117 -0.64 -10.07 16.32
CA VAL A 117 -1.64 -9.28 17.02
C VAL A 117 -2.12 -8.17 16.08
N PRO A 118 -3.43 -8.09 15.76
CA PRO A 118 -3.98 -7.01 14.96
C PRO A 118 -3.81 -5.68 15.68
N THR A 119 -3.01 -4.79 15.09
CA THR A 119 -2.85 -3.39 15.48
C THR A 119 -3.36 -2.47 14.39
N VAL A 120 -3.50 -1.18 14.71
CA VAL A 120 -3.81 -0.12 13.73
C VAL A 120 -2.90 -0.21 12.50
N ASP A 121 -1.59 -0.40 12.71
CA ASP A 121 -0.61 -0.50 11.63
C ASP A 121 -0.82 -1.73 10.76
N THR A 122 -1.04 -2.90 11.36
CA THR A 122 -1.25 -4.12 10.57
C THR A 122 -2.50 -4.02 9.69
N VAL A 123 -3.59 -3.45 10.19
CA VAL A 123 -4.84 -3.29 9.44
C VAL A 123 -4.68 -2.25 8.33
N ARG A 124 -4.07 -1.11 8.64
CA ARG A 124 -3.77 -0.02 7.71
C ARG A 124 -2.85 -0.48 6.57
N TYR A 125 -1.71 -1.08 6.88
CA TYR A 125 -0.77 -1.54 5.85
C TYR A 125 -1.33 -2.73 5.08
N SER A 126 -2.10 -3.62 5.71
CA SER A 126 -2.83 -4.68 4.99
C SER A 126 -3.81 -4.13 3.97
N TYR A 127 -4.53 -3.06 4.30
CA TYR A 127 -5.41 -2.35 3.37
C TYR A 127 -4.62 -1.76 2.19
N LEU A 128 -3.52 -1.07 2.46
CA LEU A 128 -2.70 -0.43 1.43
C LEU A 128 -2.03 -1.47 0.51
N MET A 129 -1.52 -2.57 1.07
CA MET A 129 -1.01 -3.71 0.29
C MET A 129 -2.09 -4.27 -0.63
N ASP A 130 -3.30 -4.48 -0.12
CA ASP A 130 -4.41 -5.02 -0.90
C ASP A 130 -4.75 -4.12 -2.10
N LEU A 131 -4.79 -2.80 -1.87
CA LEU A 131 -5.03 -1.80 -2.91
C LEU A 131 -3.93 -1.85 -3.98
N CYS A 132 -2.66 -1.82 -3.56
CA CYS A 132 -1.51 -1.84 -4.47
C CYS A 132 -1.43 -3.14 -5.28
N ILE A 133 -1.61 -4.30 -4.65
CA ILE A 133 -1.56 -5.61 -5.32
C ILE A 133 -2.66 -5.73 -6.37
N ARG A 134 -3.90 -5.36 -6.02
CA ARG A 134 -5.04 -5.40 -6.94
C ARG A 134 -4.84 -4.50 -8.17
N HIS A 135 -4.23 -3.34 -7.98
CA HIS A 135 -3.95 -2.39 -9.07
C HIS A 135 -2.55 -2.53 -9.68
N HIS A 136 -1.84 -3.61 -9.36
CA HIS A 136 -0.51 -3.92 -9.92
C HIS A 136 0.50 -2.77 -9.72
N ARG A 137 0.44 -2.12 -8.56
CA ARG A 137 1.36 -1.06 -8.16
C ARG A 137 2.39 -1.61 -7.17
N PRO A 138 3.70 -1.52 -7.47
CA PRO A 138 4.74 -1.85 -6.50
C PRO A 138 4.65 -0.95 -5.27
N ILE A 139 5.01 -1.49 -4.10
CA ILE A 139 5.03 -0.76 -2.82
C ILE A 139 6.33 -1.08 -2.08
N LEU A 140 6.88 -0.07 -1.40
CA LEU A 140 8.08 -0.19 -0.56
C LEU A 140 7.72 0.12 0.89
N PHE A 141 8.03 -0.81 1.80
CA PHE A 141 7.90 -0.61 3.24
C PHE A 141 9.26 -0.22 3.84
N VAL A 142 9.36 1.02 4.31
CA VAL A 142 10.56 1.54 4.99
C VAL A 142 10.27 1.73 6.46
N GLY A 143 11.22 1.36 7.31
CA GLY A 143 11.13 1.61 8.75
C GLY A 143 12.19 0.83 9.53
N PRO A 144 12.34 1.09 10.83
CA PRO A 144 13.33 0.44 11.68
C PRO A 144 13.23 -1.09 11.68
N THR A 145 14.34 -1.77 11.91
CA THR A 145 14.37 -3.23 12.11
C THR A 145 13.55 -3.62 13.35
N GLY A 146 12.95 -4.82 13.34
CA GLY A 146 12.18 -5.32 14.48
C GLY A 146 10.76 -4.78 14.63
N THR A 147 10.25 -3.99 13.66
CA THR A 147 8.88 -3.44 13.67
C THR A 147 7.83 -4.37 13.05
N GLY A 148 8.17 -5.63 12.79
CA GLY A 148 7.24 -6.63 12.26
C GLY A 148 6.91 -6.51 10.76
N LYS A 149 7.66 -5.69 10.01
CA LYS A 149 7.47 -5.49 8.55
C LYS A 149 7.36 -6.79 7.76
N THR A 150 8.39 -7.61 7.85
CA THR A 150 8.43 -8.93 7.24
C THR A 150 7.23 -9.79 7.64
N ALA A 151 6.89 -9.81 8.92
CA ALA A 151 5.83 -10.66 9.46
C ALA A 151 4.47 -10.34 8.87
N TYR A 152 4.05 -9.06 8.85
CA TYR A 152 2.71 -8.72 8.32
C TYR A 152 2.62 -8.86 6.79
N VAL A 153 3.71 -8.64 6.04
CA VAL A 153 3.70 -8.84 4.58
C VAL A 153 3.59 -10.33 4.26
N GLN A 154 4.40 -11.16 4.92
CA GLN A 154 4.34 -12.61 4.76
C GLN A 154 2.97 -13.17 5.14
N ASP A 155 2.39 -12.70 6.25
CA ASP A 155 1.06 -13.13 6.69
C ASP A 155 -0.03 -12.75 5.67
N LYS A 156 -0.01 -11.51 5.16
CA LYS A 156 -0.89 -11.07 4.06
C LYS A 156 -0.78 -11.98 2.85
N MET A 157 0.45 -12.20 2.38
CA MET A 157 0.70 -12.96 1.14
C MET A 157 0.40 -14.45 1.27
N MET A 158 0.57 -15.04 2.45
CA MET A 158 0.37 -16.47 2.66
C MET A 158 -1.08 -16.84 3.00
N LYS A 159 -1.76 -16.00 3.78
CA LYS A 159 -3.11 -16.31 4.32
C LYS A 159 -4.23 -15.58 3.58
N TYR A 160 -4.02 -14.36 3.13
CA TYR A 160 -5.10 -13.47 2.67
C TYR A 160 -5.02 -13.09 1.18
N LEU A 161 -3.97 -13.52 0.49
CA LEU A 161 -3.84 -13.35 -0.95
C LEU A 161 -4.65 -14.41 -1.68
N ASP A 162 -5.46 -14.01 -2.66
CA ASP A 162 -6.23 -14.94 -3.49
C ASP A 162 -5.28 -15.79 -4.34
N LYS A 163 -5.18 -17.09 -4.01
CA LYS A 163 -4.26 -18.04 -4.63
C LYS A 163 -4.71 -18.49 -6.02
N GLU A 164 -5.95 -18.20 -6.41
CA GLU A 164 -6.42 -18.43 -7.78
C GLU A 164 -5.92 -17.34 -8.73
N VAL A 165 -5.81 -16.11 -8.23
CA VAL A 165 -5.35 -14.97 -9.04
C VAL A 165 -3.84 -14.74 -8.89
N PHE A 166 -3.27 -14.99 -7.72
CA PHE A 166 -1.90 -14.61 -7.40
C PHE A 166 -1.03 -15.79 -6.95
N VAL A 167 0.26 -15.71 -7.26
CA VAL A 167 1.31 -16.62 -6.83
C VAL A 167 2.30 -15.83 -5.97
N PRO A 168 2.37 -16.05 -4.66
CA PRO A 168 3.34 -15.37 -3.81
C PRO A 168 4.75 -15.94 -4.00
N SER A 169 5.74 -15.07 -4.01
CA SER A 169 7.17 -15.39 -4.01
C SER A 169 7.88 -14.55 -2.96
N PHE A 170 8.89 -15.13 -2.30
CA PHE A 170 9.63 -14.49 -1.22
C PHE A 170 11.12 -14.56 -1.52
N ILE A 171 11.79 -13.42 -1.41
CA ILE A 171 13.23 -13.26 -1.58
C ILE A 171 13.72 -12.47 -0.38
N ALA A 172 14.79 -12.92 0.26
CA ALA A 172 15.48 -12.14 1.27
C ALA A 172 16.86 -11.79 0.72
N PHE A 173 17.14 -10.49 0.59
CA PHE A 173 18.45 -10.04 0.18
C PHE A 173 19.43 -10.06 1.37
N SER A 174 20.69 -10.28 1.05
CA SER A 174 21.79 -10.32 1.99
C SER A 174 23.02 -9.72 1.31
N THR A 175 24.10 -9.50 2.07
CA THR A 175 25.38 -9.02 1.53
C THR A 175 25.98 -9.95 0.48
N GLN A 176 25.61 -11.24 0.49
CA GLN A 176 26.10 -12.25 -0.45
C GLN A 176 25.16 -12.49 -1.63
N THR A 177 23.99 -11.84 -1.66
CA THR A 177 23.02 -12.03 -2.74
C THR A 177 23.58 -11.44 -4.04
N SER A 178 23.77 -12.29 -5.05
CA SER A 178 24.18 -11.86 -6.41
C SER A 178 22.96 -11.58 -7.30
N ALA A 179 23.18 -10.84 -8.40
CA ALA A 179 22.14 -10.61 -9.41
C ALA A 179 21.63 -11.93 -10.01
N SER A 180 22.53 -12.90 -10.25
CA SER A 180 22.17 -14.23 -10.73
C SER A 180 21.28 -14.99 -9.74
N GLN A 181 21.59 -14.96 -8.45
CA GLN A 181 20.75 -15.59 -7.42
C GLN A 181 19.37 -14.94 -7.35
N ALA A 182 19.29 -13.60 -7.39
CA ALA A 182 18.02 -12.89 -7.40
C ALA A 182 17.19 -13.29 -8.64
N GLN A 183 17.82 -13.33 -9.81
CA GLN A 183 17.19 -13.79 -11.05
C GLN A 183 16.70 -15.24 -10.93
N ASP A 184 17.53 -16.17 -10.46
CA ASP A 184 17.16 -17.58 -10.33
C ASP A 184 15.95 -17.77 -9.41
N ILE A 185 15.90 -17.04 -8.29
CA ILE A 185 14.77 -17.10 -7.35
C ILE A 185 13.50 -16.56 -8.01
N ILE A 186 13.56 -15.42 -8.70
CA ILE A 186 12.42 -14.86 -9.43
C ILE A 186 11.92 -15.86 -10.49
N MET A 187 12.85 -16.39 -11.28
CA MET A 187 12.58 -17.29 -12.39
C MET A 187 12.04 -18.65 -11.92
N SER A 188 12.38 -19.10 -10.70
CA SER A 188 11.87 -20.36 -10.12
C SER A 188 10.34 -20.41 -9.98
N LYS A 189 9.67 -19.25 -9.98
CA LYS A 189 8.21 -19.12 -9.90
C LYS A 189 7.54 -18.86 -11.26
N LEU A 190 8.32 -18.77 -12.33
CA LEU A 190 7.86 -18.45 -13.67
C LEU A 190 7.92 -19.69 -14.56
N GLU A 191 6.95 -19.80 -15.46
CA GLU A 191 6.90 -20.79 -16.51
C GLU A 191 7.48 -20.21 -17.80
N LYS A 192 8.26 -21.03 -18.50
CA LYS A 192 8.75 -20.69 -19.83
C LYS A 192 7.59 -20.67 -20.81
N ARG A 193 7.34 -19.52 -21.44
CA ARG A 193 6.32 -19.36 -22.49
C ARG A 193 6.90 -19.67 -23.86
N ARG A 194 8.04 -19.05 -24.18
CA ARG A 194 8.78 -19.17 -25.45
C ARG A 194 10.27 -18.94 -25.17
N LYS A 195 11.12 -19.04 -26.19
CA LYS A 195 12.57 -18.78 -26.04
C LYS A 195 12.79 -17.36 -25.49
N GLY A 196 13.37 -17.26 -24.30
CA GLY A 196 13.64 -16.00 -23.62
C GLY A 196 12.43 -15.31 -22.97
N ILE A 197 11.23 -15.90 -23.00
CA ILE A 197 10.02 -15.29 -22.42
C ILE A 197 9.49 -16.17 -21.30
N PHE A 198 9.40 -15.60 -20.11
CA PHE A 198 8.92 -16.24 -18.88
C PHE A 198 7.77 -15.44 -18.31
N GLY A 199 6.86 -16.12 -17.61
CA GLY A 199 5.77 -15.45 -16.91
C GLY A 199 5.16 -16.34 -15.84
N PRO A 200 4.33 -15.80 -14.95
CA PRO A 200 3.62 -16.60 -13.95
C PRO A 200 2.77 -17.69 -14.61
N PRO A 201 2.30 -18.71 -13.87
CA PRO A 201 1.34 -19.70 -14.34
C PRO A 201 0.17 -19.06 -15.10
N PHE A 202 -0.35 -19.78 -16.10
CA PHE A 202 -1.40 -19.23 -16.96
C PHE A 202 -2.62 -18.76 -16.14
N GLY A 203 -3.09 -17.55 -16.43
CA GLY A 203 -4.20 -16.91 -15.70
C GLY A 203 -3.83 -16.30 -14.34
N LYS A 204 -2.59 -16.48 -13.85
CA LYS A 204 -2.15 -15.96 -12.55
C LYS A 204 -1.17 -14.80 -12.67
N ARG A 205 -0.94 -14.10 -11.56
CA ARG A 205 0.04 -13.02 -11.39
C ARG A 205 1.03 -13.37 -10.29
N CYS A 206 2.33 -13.18 -10.51
CA CYS A 206 3.32 -13.38 -9.45
C CYS A 206 3.41 -12.10 -8.59
N VAL A 207 3.32 -12.24 -7.27
CA VAL A 207 3.59 -11.17 -6.30
C VAL A 207 4.87 -11.52 -5.58
N ILE A 208 5.92 -10.73 -5.78
CA ILE A 208 7.24 -10.98 -5.23
C ILE A 208 7.46 -10.03 -4.05
N PHE A 209 7.66 -10.58 -2.87
CA PHE A 209 8.16 -9.85 -1.72
C PHE A 209 9.67 -9.98 -1.64
N ILE A 210 10.34 -8.83 -1.53
CA ILE A 210 11.77 -8.74 -1.35
C ILE A 210 12.01 -8.13 0.04
N ASP A 211 12.50 -8.94 0.96
CA ASP A 211 12.94 -8.49 2.26
C ASP A 211 14.36 -7.93 2.18
N ASP A 212 14.67 -6.97 3.05
CA ASP A 212 16.01 -6.40 3.18
C ASP A 212 16.59 -5.85 1.85
N LEU A 213 15.77 -5.13 1.07
CA LEU A 213 16.09 -4.64 -0.28
C LEU A 213 17.46 -3.94 -0.39
N ASN A 214 17.88 -3.21 0.65
CA ASN A 214 19.12 -2.43 0.67
C ASN A 214 20.37 -3.21 1.13
N MET A 215 20.25 -4.49 1.47
CA MET A 215 21.35 -5.32 1.98
C MET A 215 22.41 -5.81 0.99
N PRO A 216 22.18 -5.92 -0.35
CA PRO A 216 23.21 -6.40 -1.27
C PRO A 216 24.54 -5.64 -1.18
N ALA A 217 25.67 -6.31 -1.40
CA ALA A 217 26.96 -5.64 -1.38
C ALA A 217 27.08 -4.59 -2.49
N VAL A 218 27.65 -3.44 -2.13
CA VAL A 218 27.99 -2.37 -3.07
C VAL A 218 29.30 -2.74 -3.77
N GLU A 219 29.30 -2.75 -5.09
CA GLU A 219 30.52 -2.99 -5.87
C GLU A 219 31.42 -1.74 -5.93
N ILE A 220 32.60 -1.89 -6.54
CA ILE A 220 33.62 -0.83 -6.63
C ILE A 220 33.07 0.47 -7.25
N TYR A 221 32.10 0.34 -8.16
CA TYR A 221 31.48 1.47 -8.87
C TYR A 221 30.21 2.02 -8.20
N GLY A 222 29.87 1.55 -6.99
CA GLY A 222 28.73 2.06 -6.22
C GLY A 222 27.39 1.39 -6.54
N ALA A 223 27.34 0.45 -7.50
CA ALA A 223 26.12 -0.27 -7.84
C ALA A 223 25.85 -1.43 -6.88
N GLN A 224 24.58 -1.83 -6.79
CA GLN A 224 24.15 -3.05 -6.12
C GLN A 224 23.48 -3.95 -7.17
N PRO A 225 24.20 -4.90 -7.78
CA PRO A 225 23.71 -5.64 -8.95
C PRO A 225 22.32 -6.29 -8.80
N PRO A 226 21.93 -6.87 -7.64
CA PRO A 226 20.57 -7.38 -7.47
C PRO A 226 19.49 -6.30 -7.55
N ILE A 227 19.78 -5.07 -7.12
CA ILE A 227 18.85 -3.94 -7.17
C ILE A 227 18.79 -3.38 -8.60
N GLU A 228 19.93 -3.32 -9.29
CA GLU A 228 19.97 -2.89 -10.70
C GLU A 228 19.17 -3.84 -11.61
N LEU A 229 19.16 -5.14 -11.32
CA LEU A 229 18.29 -6.11 -12.00
C LEU A 229 16.80 -5.73 -11.86
N LEU A 230 16.37 -5.36 -10.66
CA LEU A 230 14.99 -4.93 -10.41
C LEU A 230 14.69 -3.62 -11.13
N ARG A 231 15.63 -2.67 -11.15
CA ARG A 231 15.49 -1.41 -11.86
C ARG A 231 15.34 -1.64 -13.37
N GLN A 232 16.18 -2.49 -13.98
CA GLN A 232 16.06 -2.87 -15.39
C GLN A 232 14.66 -3.45 -15.69
N PHE A 233 14.16 -4.33 -14.82
CA PHE A 233 12.82 -4.87 -14.97
C PHE A 233 11.72 -3.79 -14.91
N PHE A 234 11.81 -2.83 -13.97
CA PHE A 234 10.82 -1.75 -13.88
C PHE A 234 10.87 -0.80 -15.07
N ASP A 235 12.06 -0.52 -15.60
CA ASP A 235 12.25 0.42 -16.71
C ASP A 235 11.86 -0.18 -18.07
N HIS A 236 12.16 -1.47 -18.29
CA HIS A 236 12.04 -2.12 -19.60
C HIS A 236 10.97 -3.21 -19.66
N GLY A 237 10.44 -3.66 -18.51
CA GLY A 237 9.55 -4.83 -18.43
C GLY A 237 10.26 -6.18 -18.68
N MET A 238 11.58 -6.15 -18.85
CA MET A 238 12.45 -7.30 -19.12
C MET A 238 13.89 -7.01 -18.66
N TRP A 239 14.71 -8.04 -18.58
CA TRP A 239 16.15 -7.97 -18.30
C TRP A 239 16.89 -9.06 -19.09
#